data_AF-A0A2N6PUB1-F1
#
_entry.id   AF-A0A2N6PUB1-F1
#
_cell.length_a   1.000
_cell.length_b   1.000
_cell.length_c   1.000
_cell.angle_alpha   90.00
_cell.angle_beta   90.00
_cell.angle_gamma   90.00
#
_symmetry.space_group_name_H-M   'P 1'
#
loop_
_entity.id
_entity.type
_entity.pdbx_description
1 polymer ?
#
loop_
_entity_poly.entity_id
_entity_poly.type
_entity_poly.pdbx_seq_one_letter_code
_entity_poly.pdbx_strand_id
1 'polypeptide(L)' 'MSDDRPRLWTPQELAEYTGIPIRTLADWRTERARSRGLGLPFVALSSHNVRYRDEDVEAFIAGRIVAPTDRAGD' A
#
# COMPACT_ATOMS: atom_id res chain seq x y z
N MET A 1 -26.68 8.00 -7.78
CA MET A 1 -25.95 8.35 -6.56
C MET A 1 -24.82 7.36 -6.45
N SER A 2 -23.60 7.79 -6.78
CA SER A 2 -22.43 6.95 -6.60
C SER A 2 -22.36 6.59 -5.13
N ASP A 3 -22.21 5.31 -4.83
CA ASP A 3 -21.88 4.85 -3.49
C ASP A 3 -20.47 5.40 -3.19
N ASP A 4 -20.42 6.66 -2.77
CA ASP A 4 -19.20 7.42 -2.42
C ASP A 4 -18.68 6.93 -1.07
N ARG A 5 -18.60 5.61 -0.92
CA ARG A 5 -17.95 4.98 0.21
C ARG A 5 -16.55 4.65 -0.26
N PRO A 6 -15.52 5.29 0.33
CA PRO A 6 -14.14 5.00 -0.04
C PRO A 6 -13.91 3.50 0.15
N ARG A 7 -13.50 2.81 -0.93
CA ARG A 7 -13.25 1.38 -0.88
C ARG A 7 -12.03 1.13 0.00
N LEU A 8 -12.26 0.39 1.08
CA LEU A 8 -11.26 0.06 2.08
C LEU A 8 -10.73 -1.36 1.87
N TRP A 9 -9.54 -1.45 1.28
CA TRP A 9 -8.85 -2.70 0.99
C TRP A 9 -8.42 -3.38 2.29
N THR A 10 -8.67 -4.68 2.39
CA THR A 10 -8.06 -5.50 3.44
C THR A 10 -6.58 -5.76 3.14
N PRO A 11 -5.76 -6.11 4.14
CA PRO A 11 -4.39 -6.56 3.91
C PRO A 11 -4.32 -7.80 3.01
N GLN A 12 -5.36 -8.64 2.99
CA GLN A 12 -5.46 -9.79 2.08
C GLN A 12 -5.65 -9.34 0.64
N GLU A 13 -6.66 -8.50 0.37
CA GLU A 13 -6.89 -7.97 -0.98
C GLU A 13 -5.68 -7.19 -1.50
N LEU A 14 -5.05 -6.39 -0.64
CA LEU A 14 -3.84 -5.64 -1.02
C LEU A 14 -2.68 -6.58 -1.36
N ALA A 15 -2.51 -7.67 -0.61
CA ALA A 15 -1.47 -8.66 -0.88
C ALA A 15 -1.71 -9.39 -2.20
N GLU A 16 -2.96 -9.79 -2.48
CA GLU A 16 -3.36 -10.42 -3.75
C GLU A 16 -3.15 -9.45 -4.92
N TYR A 17 -3.49 -8.17 -4.74
CA TYR A 17 -3.40 -7.16 -5.79
C TYR A 17 -1.96 -6.74 -6.10
N THR A 18 -1.15 -6.49 -5.07
CA THR A 18 0.23 -6.00 -5.23
C THR A 18 1.26 -7.12 -5.32
N GLY A 19 0.88 -8.36 -4.98
CA GLY A 19 1.79 -9.49 -4.79
C GLY A 19 2.66 -9.38 -3.52
N ILE A 20 2.48 -8.33 -2.71
CA ILE A 20 3.27 -8.14 -1.48
C ILE A 20 2.74 -9.09 -0.41
N PRO A 21 3.57 -9.94 0.22
CA PRO A 21 3.11 -10.86 1.25
C PRO A 21 2.43 -10.15 2.42
N ILE A 22 1.33 -10.71 2.93
CA ILE A 22 0.60 -10.18 4.12
C ILE A 22 1.56 -9.98 5.31
N ARG A 23 2.55 -10.86 5.46
CA ARG A 23 3.58 -10.76 6.50
C ARG A 23 4.45 -9.51 6.34
N THR A 24 4.78 -9.13 5.11
CA THR A 24 5.49 -7.88 4.79
C THR A 24 4.60 -6.67 5.11
N LEU A 25 3.32 -6.72 4.75
CA LEU A 25 2.34 -5.69 5.13
C LEU A 25 2.17 -5.59 6.65
N ALA A 26 2.33 -6.69 7.40
CA ALA A 26 2.34 -6.69 8.86
C ALA A 26 3.60 -6.02 9.43
N ASP A 27 4.77 -6.32 8.88
CA ASP A 27 6.03 -5.67 9.27
C ASP A 27 5.99 -4.16 9.04
N TRP A 28 5.43 -3.72 7.90
CA TRP A 28 5.26 -2.31 7.56
C TRP A 28 4.38 -1.52 8.53
N ARG A 29 3.47 -2.20 9.25
CA ARG A 29 2.61 -1.57 10.26
C ARG A 29 3.33 -1.32 11.59
N THR A 30 4.49 -1.96 11.80
CA THR A 30 5.28 -1.76 13.01
C THR A 30 5.83 -0.33 13.09
N GLU A 31 6.02 0.19 14.30
CA GLU A 31 6.60 1.52 14.51
C GLU A 31 7.97 1.65 13.85
N ARG A 32 8.77 0.59 13.86
CA ARG A 32 10.09 0.55 13.23
C ARG A 32 10.03 0.86 11.72
N ALA A 33 9.12 0.20 11.00
CA ALA A 33 8.98 0.42 9.57
C ALA A 33 8.39 1.81 9.28
N ARG A 34 7.42 2.25 10.08
CA ARG A 34 6.85 3.61 9.99
C ARG A 34 7.89 4.71 10.17
N SER A 35 8.78 4.59 11.16
CA SER A 35 9.87 5.54 11.39
C SER A 35 10.90 5.56 10.26
N ARG A 36 10.94 4.52 9.43
CA ARG A 36 11.78 4.46 8.22
C ARG A 36 11.06 4.96 6.96
N GLY A 37 9.81 5.41 7.08
CA GLY A 37 8.97 5.78 5.93
C GLY A 37 8.63 4.59 5.04
N LEU A 38 8.69 3.36 5.59
CA LEU A 38 8.39 2.14 4.86
C LEU A 38 6.94 1.74 5.08
N GLY A 39 6.22 1.50 3.99
CA GLY A 39 4.87 0.96 3.99
C GLY A 39 3.80 1.90 3.46
N LEU A 40 2.58 1.38 3.34
CA LEU A 40 1.40 2.17 3.01
C LEU A 40 0.78 2.77 4.28
N PRO A 41 0.20 3.98 4.21
CA PRO A 41 -0.74 4.47 5.20
C PRO A 41 -1.87 3.46 5.40
N PHE A 42 -2.29 3.26 6.65
CA PHE A 42 -3.37 2.34 6.98
C PHE A 42 -4.34 2.99 7.97
N VAL A 43 -5.60 2.60 7.84
CA VAL A 43 -6.69 2.95 8.75
C VAL A 43 -6.83 1.83 9.76
N ALA A 44 -6.52 2.12 11.03
CA ALA A 44 -6.75 1.19 12.13
C ALA A 44 -8.17 1.35 12.67
N LEU A 45 -9.08 0.47 12.27
CA LEU A 45 -10.47 0.46 12.74
C LEU A 45 -10.59 -0.24 14.10
N SER A 46 -9.69 -1.17 14.40
CA SER A 46 -9.56 -1.86 15.70
C SER A 46 -8.14 -2.45 15.82
N SER A 47 -7.75 -2.93 17.00
CA SER A 47 -6.41 -3.48 17.25
C SER A 47 -5.97 -4.53 16.22
N HIS A 48 -6.91 -5.33 15.70
CA HIS A 48 -6.64 -6.39 14.71
C HIS A 48 -7.29 -6.10 13.35
N ASN A 49 -8.01 -4.98 13.20
CA ASN A 49 -8.72 -4.63 11.98
C ASN A 49 -8.07 -3.39 11.35
N VAL A 50 -7.27 -3.64 10.32
CA VAL A 50 -6.63 -2.59 9.52
C VAL A 50 -7.16 -2.62 8.11
N ARG A 51 -7.27 -1.43 7.51
CA ARG A 51 -7.70 -1.23 6.14
C ARG A 51 -6.76 -0.27 5.44
N TYR A 52 -6.73 -0.32 4.11
CA TYR A 52 -5.99 0.60 3.26
C TYR A 52 -6.98 1.35 2.39
N ARG A 53 -6.83 2.68 2.29
CA ARG A 53 -7.65 3.46 1.37
C ARG A 53 -7.15 3.26 -0.04
N ASP A 54 -8.06 3.20 -0.99
CA ASP A 54 -7.76 3.08 -2.41
C ASP A 54 -6.75 4.15 -2.87
N GLU A 55 -6.99 5.42 -2.52
CA GLU A 55 -6.11 6.57 -2.82
C GLU A 55 -4.65 6.35 -2.34
N ASP A 56 -4.47 5.76 -1.16
CA ASP A 56 -3.16 5.54 -0.56
C ASP A 56 -2.43 4.39 -1.29
N VAL A 57 -3.19 3.38 -1.73
CA VAL A 57 -2.67 2.27 -2.54
C VAL A 57 -2.20 2.75 -3.89
N GLU A 58 -3.02 3.54 -4.58
CA GLU A 58 -2.67 4.12 -5.88
C GLU A 58 -1.45 5.02 -5.78
N ALA A 59 -1.41 5.92 -4.79
CA ALA A 59 -0.26 6.79 -4.56
C ALA A 59 1.03 6.00 -4.27
N PHE A 60 0.93 4.90 -3.51
CA PHE A 60 2.06 4.04 -3.22
C PHE A 60 2.61 3.32 -4.46
N ILE A 61 1.72 2.86 -5.34
CA ILE A 61 2.09 2.22 -6.60
C ILE A 61 2.72 3.26 -7.53
N ALA A 62 2.08 4.42 -7.68
CA ALA A 62 2.57 5.53 -8.50
C ALA A 62 3.98 5.98 -8.07
N GLY A 63 4.24 6.06 -6.77
CA GLY A 63 5.57 6.39 -6.23
C GLY A 63 6.65 5.32 -6.43
N ARG A 64 6.28 4.11 -6.88
CA ARG A 64 7.19 2.98 -7.17
C ARG A 64 7.33 2.66 -8.64
N ILE A 65 6.69 3.43 -9.52
CA ILE A 65 6.88 3.29 -10.96
C ILE A 65 8.32 3.70 -11.27
N VAL A 66 9.15 2.72 -11.60
CA VAL A 66 10.48 2.95 -12.16
C VAL A 66 10.31 3.02 -13.66
N ALA A 67 10.44 4.22 -14.23
CA ALA A 67 10.46 4.38 -15.67
C ALA A 67 11.67 3.61 -16.24
N PRO A 68 11.50 2.82 -17.31
CA PRO A 68 12.64 2.23 -17.98
C PRO A 68 13.56 3.37 -18.46
N THR A 69 14.78 3.43 -17.94
CA THR A 69 15.84 4.24 -18.54
C THR A 69 16.10 3.65 -19.92
N ASP A 70 15.69 4.39 -20.95
CA ASP A 70 16.20 4.17 -22.30
C ASP A 70 17.70 4.49 -22.25
N ARG A 71 18.51 3.44 -22.11
CA ARG A 71 19.95 3.53 -22.36
C ARG A 71 20.15 3.31 -23.87
N ALA A 72 19.62 4.19 -24.71
CA ALA A 72 20.30 4.57 -25.93
C ALA A 72 21.56 5.32 -25.47
N GLY A 73 22.75 4.73 -25.47
CA GLY A 73 23.42 4.31 -26.68
C GLY A 73 24.21 5.53 -27.17
N ASP A 74 25.29 5.87 -26.45
CA ASP A 74 26.36 6.76 -26.92
C ASP A 74 27.38 5.93 -27.68
#